data_AF-A0AA88HC52-F1
#
_entry.id   AF-A0AA88HC52-F1
#
_cell.length_a   1.000
_cell.length_b   1.000
_cell.length_c   1.000
_cell.angle_alpha   90.00
_cell.angle_beta   90.00
_cell.angle_gamma   90.00
#
_symmetry.space_group_name_H-M   'P 1'
#
loop_
_entity.id
_entity.type
_entity.pdbx_description
1 polymer ?
#
loop_
_entity_poly.entity_id
_entity_poly.type
_entity_poly.pdbx_seq_one_letter_code
_entity_poly.pdbx_strand_id
1 'polypeptide(L)'
;MSFNKLSIDAIDIKNKRVLMRVDFNVPLKEGKIINNQRIVAALETIRYALEQGAKSVVLMSHLGRPDGRRELKYSLKPVAAELKKHLDKDVKFLDDCVGAEIEKECADPPQGSIILLENLRFHIEEEGKGIDASGQKVKASPANVTKFHDSLKRLGDVYVNDTFGTAHRAHSSMMGDGFVILGLTGAVGGDVPIVGGPRMPQQIASQRRLQQTQAQVDEVVDIMRTNVEKVLERGHKLSELDDRAIALQQGASHFEQQAAKMKNKFWWKNMKMWLIIGVIAIVVLIIIIIAATSGGDS
;
A
#
# COMPACT_ATOMS: atom_id res chain seq x y z
N MET A 1 -12.58 23.03 5.05
CA MET A 1 -12.79 21.60 5.38
C MET A 1 -11.81 21.24 6.48
N SER A 2 -12.27 20.61 7.57
CA SER A 2 -11.39 20.09 8.62
C SER A 2 -10.61 18.89 8.07
N PHE A 3 -9.28 18.95 8.10
CA PHE A 3 -8.44 17.80 7.79
C PHE A 3 -8.51 16.83 8.98
N ASN A 4 -9.35 15.79 8.90
CA ASN A 4 -9.47 14.75 9.94
C ASN A 4 -8.30 13.73 9.90
N LYS A 5 -7.08 14.18 9.62
CA LYS A 5 -5.87 13.35 9.67
C LYS A 5 -5.02 13.83 10.84
N LEU A 6 -4.55 12.88 11.64
CA LEU A 6 -3.70 13.17 12.79
C LEU A 6 -2.30 13.54 12.31
N SER A 7 -1.69 14.56 12.87
CA SER A 7 -0.30 14.93 12.62
C SER A 7 0.62 14.29 13.68
N ILE A 8 1.92 14.21 13.40
CA ILE A 8 2.88 13.52 14.30
C ILE A 8 2.97 14.16 15.69
N ASP A 9 2.70 15.47 15.78
CA ASP A 9 2.63 16.25 17.02
C ASP A 9 1.33 16.07 17.81
N ALA A 10 0.32 15.43 17.23
CA ALA A 10 -0.95 15.14 17.90
C ALA A 10 -0.95 13.81 18.67
N ILE A 11 0.17 13.07 18.69
CA ILE A 11 0.26 11.77 19.36
C ILE A 11 1.50 11.64 20.24
N ASP A 12 1.39 10.81 21.29
CA ASP A 12 2.54 10.46 22.13
C ASP A 12 3.37 9.36 21.47
N ILE A 13 4.57 9.71 21.05
CA ILE A 13 5.56 8.80 20.45
C ILE A 13 6.70 8.46 21.42
N LYS A 14 6.65 8.92 22.67
CA LYS A 14 7.68 8.65 23.66
C LYS A 14 7.79 7.16 23.96
N ASN A 15 9.01 6.64 23.92
CA ASN A 15 9.34 5.21 24.07
C ASN A 15 8.62 4.28 23.07
N LYS A 16 8.06 4.82 21.99
CA LYS A 16 7.43 4.04 20.91
C LYS A 16 8.41 3.81 19.77
N ARG A 17 8.24 2.69 19.06
CA ARG A 17 8.91 2.42 17.79
C ARG A 17 8.10 3.07 16.68
N VAL A 18 8.68 4.04 15.99
CA VAL A 18 8.03 4.78 14.91
C VAL A 18 8.42 4.17 13.58
N LEU A 19 7.47 3.53 12.89
CA LEU A 19 7.63 3.08 11.51
C LEU A 19 7.25 4.24 10.58
N MET A 20 8.23 4.73 9.82
CA MET A 20 8.08 5.93 9.00
C MET A 20 8.28 5.62 7.51
N ARG A 21 7.26 5.95 6.71
CA ARG A 21 7.29 5.85 5.25
C ARG A 21 7.80 7.17 4.69
N VAL A 22 8.98 7.14 4.07
CA VAL A 22 9.69 8.34 3.57
C VAL A 22 9.96 8.23 2.07
N ASP A 23 10.13 9.36 1.39
CA ASP A 23 10.45 9.41 -0.03
C ASP A 23 11.96 9.56 -0.27
N PHE A 24 12.71 8.46 -0.31
CA PHE A 24 14.13 8.45 -0.65
C PHE A 24 14.38 8.01 -2.09
N ASN A 25 13.42 8.25 -3.00
CA ASN A 25 13.60 8.00 -4.41
C ASN A 25 14.48 9.10 -5.05
N VAL A 26 15.76 9.10 -4.68
CA VAL A 26 16.76 10.07 -5.12
C VAL A 26 17.46 9.62 -6.40
N PRO A 27 17.84 10.54 -7.30
CA PRO A 27 18.62 10.18 -8.46
C PRO A 27 20.02 9.73 -8.04
N LEU A 28 20.47 8.59 -8.59
CA LEU A 28 21.81 8.06 -8.43
C LEU A 28 22.59 8.13 -9.75
N LYS A 29 23.88 8.44 -9.65
CA LYS A 29 24.86 8.29 -10.74
C LYS A 29 26.02 7.47 -10.21
N GLU A 30 26.29 6.32 -10.83
CA GLU A 30 27.38 5.41 -10.42
C GLU A 30 27.32 5.04 -8.91
N GLY A 31 26.10 4.80 -8.41
CA GLY A 31 25.86 4.47 -7.00
C GLY A 31 25.98 5.65 -6.02
N LYS A 32 26.24 6.87 -6.51
CA LYS A 32 26.32 8.09 -5.70
C LYS A 32 25.07 8.95 -5.87
N ILE A 33 24.61 9.55 -4.78
CA ILE A 33 23.46 10.46 -4.78
C ILE A 33 23.88 11.78 -5.43
N ILE A 34 23.15 12.20 -6.48
CA ILE A 34 23.43 13.47 -7.17
C ILE A 34 22.53 14.62 -6.69
N ASN A 35 21.39 14.30 -6.08
CA ASN A 35 20.50 15.27 -5.45
C ASN A 35 19.90 14.64 -4.19
N ASN A 36 20.18 15.24 -3.03
CA ASN A 36 19.77 14.76 -1.71
C ASN A 36 18.56 15.53 -1.13
N GLN A 37 17.90 16.40 -1.89
CA GLN A 37 16.77 17.22 -1.41
C GLN A 37 15.68 16.39 -0.72
N ARG A 38 15.36 15.21 -1.28
CA ARG A 38 14.35 14.33 -0.69
C ARG A 38 14.78 13.70 0.64
N ILE A 39 16.08 13.46 0.80
CA ILE A 39 16.66 12.99 2.07
C ILE A 39 16.57 14.11 3.10
N VAL A 40 16.97 15.33 2.70
CA VAL A 40 16.94 16.52 3.56
C VAL A 40 15.53 16.84 4.04
N ALA A 41 14.53 16.70 3.18
CA ALA A 41 13.12 16.97 3.51
C ALA A 41 12.59 16.10 4.66
N ALA A 42 12.99 14.82 4.73
CA ALA A 42 12.53 13.92 5.79
C ALA A 42 13.26 14.12 7.14
N LEU A 43 14.37 14.88 7.17
CA LEU A 43 15.18 15.04 8.38
C LEU A 43 14.42 15.72 9.52
N GLU A 44 13.51 16.64 9.19
CA GLU A 44 12.71 17.36 10.19
C GLU A 44 11.84 16.38 10.98
N THR A 45 11.09 15.50 10.30
CA THR A 45 10.24 14.50 10.94
C THR A 45 11.03 13.45 11.70
N ILE A 46 12.21 13.06 11.18
CA ILE A 46 13.11 12.12 11.88
C ILE A 46 13.64 12.74 13.18
N ARG A 47 14.13 13.97 13.13
CA ARG A 47 14.63 14.70 14.31
C ARG A 47 13.53 14.91 15.33
N TYR A 48 12.35 15.34 14.88
CA TYR A 48 11.18 15.49 15.74
C TYR A 48 10.86 14.19 16.50
N ALA A 49 10.81 13.05 15.81
CA ALA A 49 10.52 11.77 16.46
C ALA A 49 11.55 11.41 17.54
N LEU A 50 12.84 11.66 17.27
CA LEU A 50 13.92 11.43 18.23
C LEU A 50 13.86 12.39 19.42
N GLU A 51 13.56 13.67 19.18
CA GLU A 51 13.44 14.71 20.21
C GLU A 51 12.25 14.47 21.14
N GLN A 52 11.13 13.96 20.62
CA GLN A 52 9.98 13.52 21.42
C GLN A 52 10.24 12.20 22.18
N GLY A 53 11.44 11.63 22.06
CA GLY A 53 11.86 10.46 22.81
C GLY A 53 11.35 9.14 22.24
N ALA A 54 11.12 9.04 20.93
CA ALA A 54 10.87 7.76 20.28
C ALA A 54 11.97 6.75 20.61
N LYS A 55 11.57 5.50 20.88
CA LYS A 55 12.51 4.40 21.14
C LYS A 55 13.36 4.11 19.92
N SER A 56 12.73 4.09 18.75
CA SER A 56 13.43 3.99 17.47
C SER A 56 12.62 4.60 16.34
N VAL A 57 13.33 5.01 15.28
CA VAL A 57 12.75 5.42 14.01
C VAL A 57 13.16 4.41 12.95
N VAL A 58 12.20 3.62 12.48
CA VAL A 58 12.36 2.63 11.42
C VAL A 58 11.90 3.24 10.10
N LEU A 59 12.85 3.56 9.23
CA LEU A 59 12.64 4.19 7.94
C LEU A 59 12.42 3.13 6.86
N MET A 60 11.34 3.26 6.11
CA MET A 60 11.08 2.45 4.93
C MET A 60 10.84 3.31 3.71
N SER A 61 11.55 3.01 2.61
CA SER A 61 11.40 3.74 1.36
C SER A 61 11.44 2.82 0.14
N HIS A 62 11.41 3.41 -1.04
CA HIS A 62 11.69 2.74 -2.29
C HIS A 62 12.66 3.59 -3.12
N LEU A 63 13.37 2.94 -4.03
CA LEU A 63 14.25 3.59 -4.97
C LEU A 63 14.05 3.00 -6.36
N GLY A 64 13.83 3.85 -7.36
CA GLY A 64 13.68 3.43 -8.75
C GLY A 64 12.51 2.46 -8.98
N ARG A 65 12.70 1.56 -9.95
CA ARG A 65 11.72 0.55 -10.39
C ARG A 65 12.41 -0.81 -10.53
N PRO A 66 12.64 -1.51 -9.41
CA PRO A 66 13.14 -2.88 -9.43
C PRO A 66 12.09 -3.94 -9.82
N ASP A 67 10.82 -3.54 -9.95
CA ASP A 67 9.70 -4.40 -10.40
C ASP A 67 9.57 -5.73 -9.61
N GLY A 68 9.78 -5.70 -8.29
CA GLY A 68 9.68 -6.87 -7.42
C GLY A 68 10.91 -7.78 -7.44
N ARG A 69 12.07 -7.27 -7.89
CA ARG A 69 13.32 -8.03 -7.97
C ARG A 69 14.43 -7.35 -7.19
N ARG A 70 15.31 -8.16 -6.58
CA ARG A 70 16.47 -7.64 -5.86
C ARG A 70 17.56 -7.17 -6.84
N GLU A 71 17.49 -5.91 -7.22
CA GLU A 71 18.45 -5.26 -8.12
C GLU A 71 19.32 -4.25 -7.34
N LEU A 72 20.58 -4.61 -7.04
CA LEU A 72 21.46 -3.84 -6.16
C LEU A 72 21.72 -2.38 -6.60
N LYS A 73 21.58 -2.06 -7.90
CA LYS A 73 21.64 -0.67 -8.40
C LYS A 73 20.53 0.23 -7.80
N TYR A 74 19.47 -0.36 -7.28
CA TYR A 74 18.36 0.31 -6.60
C TYR A 74 18.40 0.07 -5.08
N SER A 75 19.52 -0.35 -4.50
CA SER A 75 19.68 -0.46 -3.05
C SER A 75 19.63 0.92 -2.37
N LEU A 76 19.04 0.98 -1.18
CA LEU A 76 19.01 2.17 -0.32
C LEU A 76 20.29 2.34 0.52
N LYS A 77 21.26 1.43 0.42
CA LYS A 77 22.52 1.51 1.16
C LYS A 77 23.27 2.86 1.02
N PRO A 78 23.34 3.51 -0.17
CA PRO A 78 23.93 4.84 -0.29
C PRO A 78 23.16 5.92 0.50
N VAL A 79 21.85 5.75 0.66
CA VAL A 79 20.99 6.67 1.43
C VAL A 79 21.27 6.54 2.93
N ALA A 80 21.51 5.34 3.45
CA ALA A 80 21.92 5.15 4.85
C ALA A 80 23.19 5.96 5.18
N ALA A 81 24.19 5.87 4.30
CA ALA A 81 25.45 6.60 4.47
C ALA A 81 25.26 8.13 4.41
N GLU A 82 24.32 8.62 3.60
CA GLU A 82 24.00 10.04 3.53
C GLU A 82 23.21 10.51 4.75
N LEU A 83 22.21 9.75 5.21
CA LEU A 83 21.46 10.04 6.44
C LEU A 83 22.37 10.15 7.66
N LYS A 84 23.35 9.24 7.78
CA LYS A 84 24.35 9.27 8.87
C LYS A 84 25.11 10.59 8.93
N LYS A 85 25.43 11.21 7.79
CA LYS A 85 26.10 12.52 7.74
C LYS A 85 25.19 13.66 8.20
N HIS A 86 23.92 13.63 7.80
CA HIS A 86 22.98 14.73 8.10
C HIS A 86 22.40 14.69 9.52
N LEU A 87 22.32 13.50 10.10
CA LEU A 87 21.76 13.29 11.44
C LEU A 87 22.82 13.27 12.54
N ASP A 88 24.11 13.19 12.18
CA ASP A 88 25.23 13.02 13.12
C ASP A 88 24.97 11.88 14.13
N LYS A 89 24.34 10.81 13.64
CA LYS A 89 23.92 9.63 14.40
C LYS A 89 24.15 8.40 13.56
N ASP A 90 24.42 7.27 14.23
CA ASP A 90 24.53 6.00 13.53
C ASP A 90 23.17 5.60 12.94
N VAL A 91 23.20 5.11 11.70
CA VAL A 91 22.01 4.64 10.98
C VAL A 91 22.25 3.18 10.64
N LYS A 92 21.50 2.30 11.30
CA LYS A 92 21.59 0.85 11.07
C LYS A 92 20.86 0.51 9.78
N PHE A 93 21.61 0.07 8.76
CA PHE A 93 21.03 -0.44 7.53
C PHE A 93 20.74 -1.92 7.65
N LEU A 94 19.54 -2.36 7.27
CA LEU A 94 19.18 -3.77 7.17
C LEU A 94 19.04 -4.17 5.71
N ASP A 95 19.61 -5.32 5.33
CA ASP A 95 19.67 -5.80 3.94
C ASP A 95 18.33 -6.34 3.41
N ASP A 96 17.26 -6.23 4.18
CA ASP A 96 15.87 -6.54 3.81
C ASP A 96 14.89 -5.61 4.58
N CYS A 97 13.59 -5.71 4.27
CA CYS A 97 12.54 -4.90 4.90
C CYS A 97 11.48 -5.71 5.64
N VAL A 98 11.49 -7.04 5.51
CA VAL A 98 10.55 -7.96 6.16
C VAL A 98 11.25 -9.25 6.58
N GLY A 99 10.58 -10.06 7.41
CA GLY A 99 11.08 -11.37 7.84
C GLY A 99 11.61 -11.39 9.28
N ALA A 100 11.82 -12.59 9.80
CA ALA A 100 12.09 -12.80 11.24
C ALA A 100 13.36 -12.09 11.75
N GLU A 101 14.41 -11.99 10.92
CA GLU A 101 15.64 -11.29 11.29
C GLU A 101 15.39 -9.78 11.41
N ILE A 102 14.67 -9.19 10.45
CA ILE A 102 14.31 -7.77 10.45
C ILE A 102 13.38 -7.44 11.63
N GLU A 103 12.39 -8.29 11.86
CA GLU A 103 11.45 -8.14 12.99
C GLU A 103 12.18 -8.19 14.33
N LYS A 104 13.16 -9.09 14.49
CA LYS A 104 13.98 -9.19 15.70
C LYS A 104 14.82 -7.94 15.93
N GLU A 105 15.45 -7.42 14.88
CA GLU A 105 16.29 -6.22 14.96
C GLU A 105 15.47 -4.96 15.30
N CYS A 106 14.21 -4.90 14.87
CA CYS A 106 13.29 -3.81 15.17
C CYS A 106 12.48 -4.03 16.44
N ALA A 107 12.55 -5.18 17.11
CA ALA A 107 11.71 -5.49 18.28
C ALA A 107 12.07 -4.64 19.51
N ASP A 108 13.36 -4.56 19.83
CA ASP A 108 13.86 -3.85 21.02
C ASP A 108 15.23 -3.18 20.76
N PRO A 109 15.29 -2.20 19.85
CA PRO A 109 16.52 -1.49 19.59
C PRO A 109 16.87 -0.52 20.74
N PRO A 110 18.15 -0.12 20.87
CA PRO A 110 18.56 0.92 21.82
C PRO A 110 17.76 2.21 21.65
N GLN A 111 17.55 2.95 22.74
CA GLN A 111 16.80 4.21 22.72
C GLN A 111 17.40 5.21 21.71
N GLY A 112 16.54 5.78 20.86
CA GLY A 112 16.93 6.74 19.83
C GLY A 112 17.60 6.11 18.61
N SER A 113 17.45 4.80 18.39
CA SER A 113 18.00 4.12 17.21
C SER A 113 17.34 4.56 15.92
N ILE A 114 18.13 4.69 14.87
CA ILE A 114 17.67 4.98 13.51
C ILE A 114 17.98 3.75 12.65
N ILE A 115 16.95 3.16 12.07
CA ILE A 115 17.05 1.94 11.27
C ILE A 115 16.53 2.27 9.87
N LEU A 116 17.32 2.00 8.82
CA LEU A 116 16.87 2.09 7.43
C LEU A 116 16.74 0.67 6.87
N LEU A 117 15.53 0.33 6.42
CA LEU A 117 15.25 -0.91 5.72
C LEU A 117 15.69 -0.83 4.25
N GLU A 118 15.94 -1.98 3.65
CA GLU A 118 16.19 -2.07 2.21
C GLU A 118 14.92 -1.72 1.39
N ASN A 119 15.11 -1.46 0.10
CA ASN A 119 14.09 -1.04 -0.85
C ASN A 119 12.86 -1.94 -0.86
N LEU A 120 11.70 -1.38 -0.50
CA LEU A 120 10.45 -2.17 -0.43
C LEU A 120 10.05 -2.79 -1.78
N ARG A 121 10.38 -2.13 -2.89
CA ARG A 121 10.01 -2.63 -4.22
C ARG A 121 10.86 -3.83 -4.68
N PHE A 122 11.83 -4.27 -3.87
CA PHE A 122 12.43 -5.60 -4.07
C PHE A 122 11.45 -6.74 -3.81
N HIS A 123 10.37 -6.46 -3.08
CA HIS A 123 9.26 -7.38 -2.88
C HIS A 123 8.11 -7.02 -3.81
N ILE A 124 7.61 -8.01 -4.56
CA ILE A 124 6.49 -7.82 -5.48
C ILE A 124 5.21 -7.41 -4.75
N GLU A 125 5.10 -7.82 -3.49
CA GLU A 125 3.98 -7.56 -2.60
C GLU A 125 3.73 -6.07 -2.40
N GLU A 126 4.77 -5.23 -2.38
CA GLU A 126 4.65 -3.78 -2.18
C GLU A 126 3.80 -3.10 -3.25
N GLU A 127 4.03 -3.38 -4.54
CA GLU A 127 3.23 -2.80 -5.64
C GLU A 127 2.06 -3.72 -6.07
N GLY A 128 2.00 -4.94 -5.51
CA GLY A 128 1.06 -6.00 -5.87
C GLY A 128 1.31 -6.62 -7.25
N LYS A 129 2.33 -6.17 -7.98
CA LYS A 129 2.69 -6.60 -9.32
C LYS A 129 4.18 -6.35 -9.58
N GLY A 130 4.75 -7.15 -10.47
CA GLY A 130 6.16 -7.08 -10.81
C GLY A 130 6.47 -7.83 -12.09
N ILE A 131 7.75 -8.13 -12.30
CA ILE A 131 8.26 -8.85 -13.45
C ILE A 131 9.09 -10.05 -12.99
N ASP A 132 8.86 -11.22 -13.58
CA ASP A 132 9.63 -12.42 -13.27
C ASP A 132 11.00 -12.44 -13.99
N ALA A 133 11.79 -13.50 -13.78
CA ALA A 133 13.09 -13.66 -14.41
C ALA A 133 13.01 -13.71 -15.96
N SER A 134 11.88 -14.17 -16.50
CA SER A 134 11.59 -14.24 -17.93
C SER A 134 11.03 -12.95 -18.53
N GLY A 135 10.85 -11.89 -17.73
CA GLY A 135 10.32 -10.62 -18.21
C GLY A 135 8.78 -10.55 -18.27
N GLN A 136 8.08 -11.56 -17.75
CA GLN A 136 6.62 -11.58 -17.76
C GLN A 136 6.04 -10.86 -16.53
N LYS A 137 4.89 -10.22 -16.74
CA LYS A 137 4.17 -9.53 -15.66
C LYS A 137 3.53 -10.56 -14.74
N VAL A 138 3.89 -10.48 -13.47
CA VAL A 138 3.35 -11.31 -12.41
C VAL A 138 2.60 -10.43 -11.39
N LYS A 139 1.61 -11.01 -10.72
CA LYS A 139 0.88 -10.38 -9.62
C LYS A 139 1.17 -11.11 -8.33
N ALA A 140 1.33 -10.37 -7.24
CA ALA A 140 1.43 -10.96 -5.92
C ALA A 140 0.10 -11.61 -5.55
N SER A 141 0.14 -12.77 -4.88
CA SER A 141 -1.07 -13.37 -4.33
C SER A 141 -1.58 -12.52 -3.17
N PRO A 142 -2.91 -12.39 -2.96
CA PRO A 142 -3.45 -11.64 -1.83
C PRO A 142 -2.89 -12.11 -0.47
N ALA A 143 -2.70 -13.43 -0.31
CA ALA A 143 -2.12 -14.01 0.90
C ALA A 143 -0.67 -13.57 1.15
N ASN A 144 0.15 -13.42 0.11
CA ASN A 144 1.52 -12.94 0.27
C ASN A 144 1.55 -11.44 0.58
N VAL A 145 0.68 -10.65 -0.05
CA VAL A 145 0.51 -9.22 0.27
C VAL A 145 0.13 -9.02 1.73
N THR A 146 -0.80 -9.84 2.26
CA THR A 146 -1.17 -9.80 3.68
C THR A 146 0.01 -10.14 4.58
N LYS A 147 0.78 -11.21 4.28
CA LYS A 147 1.96 -11.58 5.07
C LYS A 147 3.04 -10.49 5.07
N PHE A 148 3.28 -9.87 3.91
CA PHE A 148 4.22 -8.76 3.77
C PHE A 148 3.79 -7.57 4.64
N HIS A 149 2.51 -7.21 4.55
CA HIS A 149 1.93 -6.13 5.35
C HIS A 149 2.01 -6.43 6.85
N ASP A 150 1.70 -7.64 7.28
CA ASP A 150 1.79 -8.04 8.69
C ASP A 150 3.23 -8.03 9.22
N SER A 151 4.21 -8.33 8.37
CA SER A 151 5.63 -8.22 8.76
C SER A 151 6.04 -6.77 8.96
N LEU A 152 5.68 -5.87 8.03
CA LEU A 152 5.90 -4.43 8.18
C LEU A 152 5.25 -3.89 9.46
N LYS A 153 4.04 -4.38 9.80
CA LYS A 153 3.34 -3.95 11.03
C LYS A 153 4.12 -4.22 12.30
N ARG A 154 4.86 -5.32 12.36
CA ARG A 154 5.62 -5.70 13.57
C ARG A 154 6.81 -4.80 13.84
N LEU A 155 7.22 -4.00 12.86
CA LEU A 155 8.43 -3.16 12.93
C LEU A 155 8.22 -1.85 13.72
N GLY A 156 6.98 -1.46 13.98
CA GLY A 156 6.67 -0.25 14.73
C GLY A 156 5.42 -0.39 15.59
N ASP A 157 5.25 0.53 16.53
CA ASP A 157 4.05 0.68 17.35
C ASP A 157 3.17 1.80 16.78
N VAL A 158 3.80 2.78 16.11
CA VAL A 158 3.17 3.95 15.49
C VAL A 158 3.63 4.03 14.03
N TYR A 159 2.72 4.42 13.14
CA TYR A 159 3.01 4.62 11.73
C TYR A 159 2.93 6.10 11.34
N VAL A 160 3.98 6.59 10.69
CA VAL A 160 4.07 7.95 10.15
C VAL A 160 4.23 7.87 8.64
N ASN A 161 3.37 8.56 7.89
CA ASN A 161 3.51 8.67 6.45
C ASN A 161 4.02 10.06 6.05
N ASP A 162 5.30 10.12 5.70
CA ASP A 162 5.98 11.32 5.21
C ASP A 162 6.39 11.19 3.73
N THR A 163 5.58 10.46 2.95
CA THR A 163 5.78 10.31 1.50
C THR A 163 4.52 10.64 0.71
N PHE A 164 4.33 11.93 0.49
CA PHE A 164 3.23 12.42 -0.34
C PHE A 164 3.30 11.92 -1.79
N GLY A 165 4.51 11.84 -2.34
CA GLY A 165 4.75 11.41 -3.72
C GLY A 165 4.16 10.04 -4.05
N THR A 166 3.97 9.17 -3.06
CA THR A 166 3.34 7.85 -3.22
C THR A 166 1.96 7.71 -2.57
N ALA A 167 1.43 8.74 -1.91
CA ALA A 167 0.10 8.77 -1.29
C ALA A 167 -1.04 8.38 -2.24
N HIS A 168 -0.87 8.62 -3.53
CA HIS A 168 -1.86 8.29 -4.56
C HIS A 168 -1.89 6.80 -4.96
N ARG A 169 -1.03 5.95 -4.36
CA ARG A 169 -0.86 4.54 -4.73
C ARG A 169 -1.36 3.63 -3.60
N ALA A 170 -2.13 2.61 -3.97
CA ALA A 170 -2.59 1.55 -3.07
C ALA A 170 -1.52 0.46 -2.90
N HIS A 171 -0.32 0.85 -2.49
CA HIS A 171 0.80 -0.06 -2.22
C HIS A 171 0.79 -0.50 -0.76
N SER A 172 1.39 -1.65 -0.43
CA SER A 172 1.33 -2.21 0.93
C SER A 172 1.80 -1.23 2.00
N SER A 173 2.92 -0.55 1.79
CA SER A 173 3.44 0.45 2.73
C SER A 173 2.62 1.72 2.86
N MET A 174 1.67 1.97 1.96
CA MET A 174 0.83 3.17 1.95
C MET A 174 -0.48 2.98 2.68
N MET A 175 -0.96 1.73 2.82
CA MET A 175 -2.32 1.48 3.28
C MET A 175 -2.50 1.68 4.78
N GLY A 176 -1.43 1.63 5.60
CA GLY A 176 -1.50 1.96 7.05
C GLY A 176 -2.54 1.17 7.85
N ASP A 177 -3.17 0.15 7.26
CA ASP A 177 -4.36 -0.51 7.78
C ASP A 177 -4.02 -1.24 9.08
N GLY A 178 -4.52 -0.75 10.21
CA GLY A 178 -4.23 -1.29 11.54
C GLY A 178 -3.22 -0.48 12.36
N PHE A 179 -2.74 0.66 11.86
CA PHE A 179 -2.01 1.65 12.64
C PHE A 179 -2.84 2.91 12.90
N VAL A 180 -2.49 3.68 13.93
CA VAL A 180 -2.88 5.09 14.00
C VAL A 180 -2.21 5.80 12.83
N ILE A 181 -2.97 6.11 11.77
CA ILE A 181 -2.44 6.76 10.57
C ILE A 181 -2.26 8.24 10.83
N LEU A 182 -1.00 8.67 10.89
CA LEU A 182 -0.64 10.07 10.88
C LEU A 182 -0.53 10.58 9.44
N GLY A 183 -1.35 11.57 9.08
CA GLY A 183 -1.31 12.26 7.80
C GLY A 183 -0.54 13.58 7.88
N LEU A 184 0.45 13.71 7.01
CA LEU A 184 0.92 14.90 6.28
C LEU A 184 0.66 16.27 6.92
N THR A 185 1.57 16.67 7.82
CA THR A 185 2.19 18.01 7.81
C THR A 185 3.54 17.91 8.51
N GLY A 186 4.62 17.79 7.74
CA GLY A 186 6.00 17.93 8.22
C GLY A 186 6.41 19.38 8.45
N ALA A 187 5.49 20.23 8.93
CA ALA A 187 5.79 21.59 9.34
C ALA A 187 5.32 21.75 10.78
N VAL A 188 6.27 21.83 11.69
CA VAL A 188 6.01 22.22 13.08
C VAL A 188 5.37 23.61 13.06
N GLY A 189 4.11 23.72 13.46
CA GLY A 189 3.40 25.00 13.51
C GLY A 189 4.07 25.95 14.50
N GLY A 190 4.67 27.03 14.00
CA GLY A 190 5.40 28.00 14.83
C GLY A 190 5.20 29.43 14.36
N ASP A 191 4.10 30.05 14.79
CA ASP A 191 3.97 31.51 14.77
C ASP A 191 4.71 32.10 15.99
N VAL A 192 5.82 32.81 15.76
CA VAL A 192 6.48 33.65 16.77
C VAL A 192 6.60 35.08 16.22
N PRO A 193 6.00 36.10 16.87
CA PRO A 193 6.12 37.48 16.39
C PRO A 193 7.43 38.11 16.88
N ILE A 194 8.34 38.43 15.96
CA ILE A 194 9.50 39.29 16.25
C ILE A 194 9.18 40.74 15.84
N VAL A 195 9.05 41.60 16.85
CA VAL A 195 8.99 43.07 16.72
C VAL A 195 10.42 43.63 16.63
N GLY A 196 10.67 44.56 15.70
CA GLY A 196 11.89 45.39 15.77
C GLY A 196 12.26 46.21 14.51
N GLY A 197 12.10 47.55 14.63
CA GLY A 197 13.05 48.59 14.21
C GLY A 197 13.23 48.97 12.72
N PRO A 198 13.63 50.24 12.40
CA PRO A 198 13.71 50.75 11.02
C PRO A 198 14.94 50.19 10.25
N ARG A 199 14.76 49.95 8.95
CA ARG A 199 15.60 49.08 8.10
C ARG A 199 16.43 49.85 7.05
N MET A 200 17.65 49.36 6.76
CA MET A 200 18.60 49.88 5.77
C MET A 200 18.65 49.06 4.45
N PRO A 201 19.24 49.59 3.35
CA PRO A 201 19.07 49.08 1.97
C PRO A 201 19.54 47.65 1.66
N GLN A 202 20.32 47.02 2.55
CA GLN A 202 20.89 45.68 2.32
C GLN A 202 19.85 44.53 2.44
N GLN A 203 18.63 44.82 2.92
CA GLN A 203 17.53 43.86 3.08
C GLN A 203 16.66 43.62 1.84
N ILE A 204 16.77 44.45 0.79
CA ILE A 204 15.91 44.32 -0.41
C ILE A 204 16.30 43.07 -1.24
N ALA A 205 17.60 42.73 -1.27
CA ALA A 205 18.10 41.57 -2.03
C ALA A 205 17.85 40.22 -1.32
N SER A 206 17.75 40.20 0.02
CA SER A 206 17.32 39.02 0.77
C SER A 206 15.81 38.83 0.71
N GLN A 207 15.03 39.92 0.68
CA GLN A 207 13.57 39.86 0.51
C GLN A 207 13.14 39.28 -0.83
N ARG A 208 13.81 39.61 -1.96
CA ARG A 208 13.47 39.00 -3.26
C ARG A 208 13.72 37.50 -3.30
N ARG A 209 14.81 37.03 -2.67
CA ARG A 209 15.09 35.59 -2.53
C ARG A 209 14.07 34.90 -1.62
N LEU A 210 13.72 35.52 -0.49
CA LEU A 210 12.68 35.01 0.39
C LEU A 210 11.29 35.02 -0.27
N GLN A 211 10.97 36.01 -1.10
CA GLN A 211 9.71 36.05 -1.87
C GLN A 211 9.67 34.97 -2.96
N GLN A 212 10.80 34.68 -3.62
CA GLN A 212 10.88 33.57 -4.58
C GLN A 212 10.78 32.21 -3.89
N THR A 213 11.43 32.03 -2.74
CA THR A 213 11.27 30.82 -1.93
C THR A 213 9.84 30.68 -1.41
N GLN A 214 9.21 31.77 -0.97
CA GLN A 214 7.83 31.77 -0.49
C GLN A 214 6.85 31.41 -1.62
N ALA A 215 7.03 31.99 -2.82
CA ALA A 215 6.20 31.68 -3.98
C ALA A 215 6.35 30.20 -4.42
N GLN A 216 7.55 29.62 -4.32
CA GLN A 216 7.75 28.18 -4.57
C GLN A 216 7.07 27.32 -3.50
N VAL A 217 7.11 27.72 -2.24
CA VAL A 217 6.40 27.02 -1.16
C VAL A 217 4.89 27.10 -1.39
N ASP A 218 4.35 28.27 -1.75
CA ASP A 218 2.93 28.46 -2.03
C ASP A 218 2.48 27.62 -3.25
N GLU A 219 3.31 27.54 -4.30
CA GLU A 219 3.07 26.66 -5.46
C GLU A 219 3.05 25.18 -5.06
N VAL A 220 3.99 24.75 -4.21
CA VAL A 220 4.01 23.37 -3.69
C VAL A 220 2.80 23.10 -2.80
N VAL A 221 2.37 24.05 -1.97
CA VAL A 221 1.16 23.93 -1.14
C VAL A 221 -0.09 23.80 -2.01
N ASP A 222 -0.20 24.52 -3.12
CA ASP A 222 -1.32 24.39 -4.06
C ASP A 222 -1.30 23.06 -4.83
N ILE A 223 -0.11 22.58 -5.21
CA ILE A 223 0.06 21.24 -5.78
C ILE A 223 -0.33 20.16 -4.76
N MET A 224 0.04 20.33 -3.49
CA MET A 224 -0.34 19.44 -2.39
C MET A 224 -1.85 19.46 -2.17
N ARG A 225 -2.49 20.64 -2.15
CA ARG A 225 -3.96 20.77 -2.03
C ARG A 225 -4.66 20.02 -3.15
N THR A 226 -4.26 20.24 -4.40
CA THR A 226 -4.87 19.58 -5.57
C THR A 226 -4.66 18.05 -5.55
N ASN A 227 -3.50 17.60 -5.08
CA ASN A 227 -3.21 16.18 -4.99
C ASN A 227 -3.90 15.51 -3.80
N VAL A 228 -4.08 16.19 -2.67
CA VAL A 228 -4.90 15.72 -1.53
C VAL A 228 -6.35 15.61 -1.97
N GLU A 229 -6.89 16.60 -2.69
CA GLU A 229 -8.23 16.54 -3.27
C GLU A 229 -8.40 15.31 -4.19
N LYS A 230 -7.43 15.05 -5.07
CA LYS A 230 -7.42 13.85 -5.93
C LYS A 230 -7.33 12.53 -5.14
N VAL A 231 -6.65 12.51 -4.00
CA VAL A 231 -6.57 11.33 -3.12
C VAL A 231 -7.90 11.12 -2.39
N LEU A 232 -8.54 12.19 -1.92
CA LEU A 232 -9.87 12.13 -1.30
C LEU A 232 -10.95 11.67 -2.28
N GLU A 233 -10.94 12.18 -3.51
CA GLU A 233 -11.83 11.70 -4.59
C GLU A 233 -11.62 10.20 -4.90
N ARG A 234 -10.38 9.71 -4.83
CA ARG A 234 -10.09 8.27 -4.99
C ARG A 234 -10.61 7.45 -3.82
N GLY A 235 -10.53 7.97 -2.59
CA GLY A 235 -11.12 7.33 -1.41
C GLY A 235 -12.64 7.13 -1.58
N HIS A 236 -13.34 8.16 -2.05
CA HIS A 236 -14.77 8.06 -2.37
C HIS A 236 -15.05 7.06 -3.51
N LYS A 237 -14.24 7.06 -4.58
CA LYS A 237 -14.39 6.09 -5.69
C LYS A 237 -14.10 4.65 -5.27
N LEU A 238 -13.20 4.43 -4.31
CA LEU A 238 -12.89 3.11 -3.78
C LEU A 238 -14.05 2.56 -2.94
N SER A 239 -14.69 3.42 -2.14
CA SER A 239 -15.94 3.05 -1.44
C SER A 239 -17.04 2.65 -2.44
N GLU A 240 -17.21 3.40 -3.53
CA GLU A 240 -18.21 3.08 -4.56
C GLU A 240 -17.88 1.78 -5.32
N LEU A 241 -16.59 1.47 -5.52
CA LEU A 241 -16.15 0.21 -6.13
C LEU A 241 -16.37 -0.98 -5.20
N ASP A 242 -16.17 -0.81 -3.90
CA ASP A 242 -16.45 -1.85 -2.90
C ASP A 242 -17.94 -2.17 -2.84
N ASP A 243 -18.79 -1.14 -2.82
CA ASP A 243 -20.25 -1.29 -2.89
C ASP A 243 -20.70 -2.02 -4.18
N ARG A 244 -20.08 -1.68 -5.33
CA ARG A 244 -20.34 -2.38 -6.60
C ARG A 244 -19.83 -3.82 -6.59
N ALA A 245 -18.70 -4.11 -5.95
CA ALA A 245 -18.18 -5.47 -5.81
C ALA A 245 -19.09 -6.33 -4.93
N ILE A 246 -19.60 -5.78 -3.82
CA ILE A 246 -20.60 -6.43 -2.97
C ILE A 246 -21.88 -6.71 -3.76
N ALA A 247 -22.38 -5.72 -4.52
CA ALA A 247 -23.57 -5.89 -5.36
C ALA A 247 -23.37 -6.97 -6.44
N LEU A 248 -22.18 -7.03 -7.05
CA LEU A 248 -21.85 -8.03 -8.06
C LEU A 248 -21.78 -9.45 -7.45
N GLN A 249 -21.19 -9.58 -6.26
CA GLN A 249 -21.08 -10.85 -5.54
C GLN A 249 -22.45 -11.36 -5.06
N GLN A 250 -23.32 -10.45 -4.59
CA GLN A 250 -24.71 -10.77 -4.29
C GLN A 250 -25.49 -11.19 -5.55
N GLY A 251 -25.27 -10.51 -6.68
CA GLY A 251 -25.86 -10.87 -7.98
C GLY A 251 -25.42 -12.25 -8.48
N ALA A 252 -24.14 -12.59 -8.33
CA ALA A 252 -23.59 -13.89 -8.70
C ALA A 252 -24.17 -15.03 -7.85
N SER A 253 -24.25 -14.84 -6.54
CA SER A 253 -24.90 -15.80 -5.62
C SER A 253 -26.38 -16.00 -5.98
N HIS A 254 -27.09 -14.92 -6.31
CA HIS A 254 -28.49 -15.03 -6.71
C HIS A 254 -28.67 -15.79 -8.04
N PHE A 255 -27.77 -15.57 -9.01
CA PHE A 255 -27.75 -16.30 -10.28
C PHE A 255 -27.45 -17.78 -10.09
N GLU A 256 -26.49 -18.15 -9.24
CA GLU A 256 -26.20 -19.55 -8.90
C GLU A 256 -27.42 -20.25 -8.28
N GLN A 257 -28.12 -19.58 -7.35
CA GLN A 257 -29.32 -20.13 -6.75
C GLN A 257 -30.45 -20.34 -7.77
N GLN A 258 -30.63 -19.41 -8.73
CA GLN A 258 -31.61 -19.59 -9.80
C GLN A 258 -31.21 -20.70 -10.78
N ALA A 259 -29.93 -20.79 -11.13
CA ALA A 259 -29.40 -21.85 -11.98
C ALA A 259 -29.57 -23.24 -11.34
N ALA A 260 -29.34 -23.36 -10.03
CA ALA A 260 -29.58 -24.59 -9.28
C ALA A 260 -31.06 -24.98 -9.26
N LYS A 261 -31.97 -24.02 -9.04
CA LYS A 261 -33.43 -24.27 -9.13
C LYS A 261 -33.85 -24.72 -10.54
N MET A 262 -33.29 -24.13 -11.59
CA MET A 262 -33.55 -24.54 -12.98
C MET A 262 -33.04 -25.95 -13.25
N LYS A 263 -31.81 -26.28 -12.85
CA LYS A 263 -31.23 -27.63 -13.00
C LYS A 263 -32.12 -28.69 -12.34
N ASN A 264 -32.57 -28.46 -11.11
CA ASN A 264 -33.46 -29.40 -10.43
C ASN A 264 -34.79 -29.55 -11.20
N LYS A 265 -35.39 -28.45 -11.66
CA LYS A 265 -36.63 -28.51 -12.45
C LYS A 265 -36.46 -29.31 -13.75
N PHE A 266 -35.35 -29.15 -14.47
CA PHE A 266 -35.06 -29.92 -15.69
C PHE A 266 -34.74 -31.39 -15.39
N TRP A 267 -34.01 -31.66 -14.31
CA TRP A 267 -33.71 -33.02 -13.86
C TRP A 267 -34.99 -33.82 -13.59
N TRP A 268 -35.95 -33.23 -12.89
CA TRP A 268 -37.26 -33.84 -12.65
C TRP A 268 -38.09 -34.04 -13.93
N LYS A 269 -38.02 -33.11 -14.89
CA LYS A 269 -38.69 -33.27 -16.19
C LYS A 269 -38.08 -34.42 -17.00
N ASN A 270 -36.75 -34.52 -17.06
CA ASN A 270 -36.08 -35.61 -17.74
C ASN A 270 -36.41 -36.95 -17.09
N MET A 271 -36.38 -37.05 -15.76
CA MET A 271 -36.74 -38.28 -15.05
C MET A 271 -38.18 -38.72 -15.35
N LYS A 272 -39.14 -37.79 -15.35
CA LYS A 272 -40.53 -38.08 -15.74
C LYS A 272 -40.64 -38.56 -17.19
N MET A 273 -39.89 -37.95 -18.11
CA MET A 273 -39.88 -38.35 -19.52
C MET A 273 -39.32 -39.77 -19.72
N TRP A 274 -38.23 -40.12 -19.04
CA TRP A 274 -37.65 -41.47 -19.08
C TRP A 274 -38.61 -42.55 -18.57
N LEU A 275 -39.36 -42.27 -17.50
CA LEU A 275 -40.39 -43.19 -17.00
C LEU A 275 -41.50 -43.43 -18.03
N ILE A 276 -41.97 -42.38 -18.71
CA ILE A 276 -43.01 -42.51 -19.75
C ILE A 276 -42.49 -43.35 -20.93
N ILE A 277 -41.27 -43.10 -21.40
CA ILE A 277 -40.64 -43.88 -22.49
C ILE A 277 -40.52 -45.36 -22.08
N GLY A 278 -40.11 -45.63 -20.84
CA GLY A 278 -40.01 -47.00 -20.31
C GLY A 278 -41.37 -47.74 -20.32
N VAL A 279 -42.45 -47.06 -19.90
CA VAL A 279 -43.80 -47.65 -19.93
C VAL A 279 -44.24 -47.97 -21.36
N ILE A 280 -44.03 -47.04 -22.31
CA ILE A 280 -44.36 -47.26 -23.73
C ILE A 280 -43.58 -48.46 -24.29
N ALA A 281 -42.28 -48.55 -23.99
CA ALA A 281 -41.44 -49.65 -24.43
C ALA A 281 -41.96 -51.00 -23.90
N ILE A 282 -42.36 -51.08 -22.62
CA ILE A 282 -42.94 -52.29 -22.03
C ILE A 282 -44.24 -52.68 -22.73
N VAL A 283 -45.14 -51.73 -23.00
CA VAL A 283 -46.40 -51.99 -23.71
C VAL A 283 -46.14 -52.53 -25.11
N VAL A 284 -45.20 -51.94 -25.86
CA VAL A 284 -44.81 -52.42 -27.19
C VAL A 284 -44.25 -53.85 -27.10
N LEU A 285 -43.43 -54.13 -26.09
CA LEU A 285 -42.84 -55.46 -25.87
C LEU A 285 -43.91 -56.51 -25.57
N ILE A 286 -44.91 -56.17 -24.74
CA ILE A 286 -46.05 -57.04 -24.46
C ILE A 286 -46.85 -57.31 -25.74
N ILE A 287 -47.11 -56.30 -26.57
CA ILE A 287 -47.83 -56.47 -27.86
C ILE A 287 -47.05 -57.42 -28.78
N ILE A 288 -45.73 -57.27 -28.88
CA ILE A 288 -44.88 -58.14 -29.69
C ILE A 288 -44.93 -59.58 -29.19
N ILE A 289 -44.86 -59.79 -27.87
CA ILE A 289 -44.96 -61.13 -27.26
C ILE A 289 -46.32 -61.77 -27.58
N ILE A 290 -47.42 -61.03 -27.39
CA ILE A 290 -48.77 -61.52 -27.67
C ILE A 290 -48.90 -61.90 -29.15
N ALA A 291 -48.42 -61.05 -30.07
CA ALA A 291 -48.43 -61.32 -31.51
C ALA A 291 -47.60 -62.56 -31.88
N ALA A 292 -46.42 -62.73 -31.28
CA ALA A 292 -45.59 -63.91 -31.50
C ALA A 292 -46.23 -65.20 -30.97
N THR A 293 -46.98 -65.14 -29.87
CA THR A 293 -47.69 -66.31 -29.32
C THR A 293 -48.99 -66.65 -30.05
N SER A 294 -49.60 -65.70 -30.76
CA SER A 294 -50.87 -65.90 -31.49
C SER A 294 -50.68 -66.25 -32.98
N GLY A 295 -49.46 -66.12 -33.52
CA GLY A 295 -49.11 -66.58 -34.87
C GLY A 295 -48.66 -68.06 -34.96
N GLY A 296 -48.81 -68.83 -33.89
CA GLY A 296 -48.32 -70.21 -33.76
C GLY A 296 -49.32 -71.33 -34.09
N ASP A 297 -50.62 -71.02 -34.26
CA ASP A 297 -51.62 -72.02 -34.62
C ASP A 297 -51.97 -71.89 -36.12
N SER A 298 -51.21 -72.60 -36.95
CA SER A 298 -51.57 -72.99 -38.33
C SER A 298 -51.93 -74.47 -38.34
#